data_AF-A0A5E4V2Z3-F1
#
_entry.id   AF-A0A5E4V2Z3-F1
#
_cell.length_a   1.000
_cell.length_b   1.000
_cell.length_c   1.000
_cell.angle_alpha   90.00
_cell.angle_beta   90.00
_cell.angle_gamma   90.00
#
_symmetry.space_group_name_H-M   'P 1'
#
loop_
_entity.id
_entity.type
_entity.pdbx_description
1 polymer ?
#
loop_
_entity_poly.entity_id
_entity_poly.type
_entity_poly.pdbx_seq_one_letter_code
_entity_poly.pdbx_strand_id
1 'polypeptide(L)'
;MTNEPHIDTGNLLTILGVIAAVWAIIPANSRLRFRLSVTWPDWGVVIAAFLSVHYLVFEKALREVGLYHSFGPWRWGLDSGSAVYLILLAVGIYLLVRARSPKLAKQNVEIFSKLVDSLLLTKRYDELVSLVEPQLPKLLRLSQRRPPLARMASRMRPKPIIDIEAILRGAPRRRESAVKRYIRSALGAFEEKIMARNRAGRYAKEIIKSISTSPALVAHLAVVHPYFCLRLLGRPEAVREEFIDLFVSALLSDRNSRIFVELKNNQNLNGAHRLSLPESNRILCFFFKDVSVAAQHGLYRAIGEAVCMRLDEDDRMAALYNRSLGYYADVGKYHCPVHAGIKLFEIMIHEGIHQGQQDHLWLFYFTHFTEKILDQMRHRTQEDEYHEWPTPFYYLLYEIISITSNWIEDCTNVKVEDIPSAKREEDGFDVFYISKQATIALGTIMQDIVQSPKLTDQFKTYALEIALRRFLRIANKPRAAEVANDFTTALIVGAHLSTKIEYRRALKGVFDKLDHVLRHQLPTFEKALTDSLQ
;
A
#
# COMPACT_ATOMS: atom_id res chain seq x y z
N MET A 1 -18.62 65.23 -46.60
CA MET A 1 -18.37 64.85 -45.20
C MET A 1 -17.77 63.45 -45.19
N THR A 2 -16.45 63.39 -45.07
CA THR A 2 -15.68 62.14 -44.99
C THR A 2 -15.84 61.60 -43.58
N ASN A 3 -16.59 60.51 -43.41
CA ASN A 3 -16.65 59.80 -42.14
C ASN A 3 -15.25 59.25 -41.85
N GLU A 4 -14.55 59.86 -40.89
CA GLU A 4 -13.32 59.27 -40.34
C GLU A 4 -13.61 57.83 -39.88
N PRO A 5 -12.78 56.86 -40.24
CA PRO A 5 -12.97 55.48 -39.79
C PRO A 5 -12.66 55.40 -38.29
N HIS A 6 -13.67 55.60 -37.45
CA HIS A 6 -13.55 55.38 -36.02
C HIS A 6 -13.37 53.88 -35.76
N ILE A 7 -12.19 53.48 -35.29
CA ILE A 7 -11.89 52.11 -34.86
C ILE A 7 -12.44 51.96 -33.43
N ASP A 8 -13.56 51.28 -33.27
CA ASP A 8 -14.12 51.02 -31.95
C ASP A 8 -13.33 49.92 -31.22
N THR A 9 -12.51 50.34 -30.26
CA THR A 9 -11.69 49.47 -29.41
C THR A 9 -12.29 49.24 -28.02
N GLY A 10 -13.45 49.86 -27.72
CA GLY A 10 -14.06 49.83 -26.38
C GLY A 10 -14.43 48.42 -25.91
N ASN A 11 -14.94 47.60 -26.83
CA ASN A 11 -15.28 46.20 -26.56
C ASN A 11 -14.04 45.35 -26.24
N LEU A 12 -12.92 45.60 -26.93
CA LEU A 12 -11.67 44.88 -26.71
C LEU A 12 -11.07 45.22 -25.33
N LEU A 13 -11.10 46.50 -24.96
CA LEU A 13 -10.57 46.99 -23.69
C LEU A 13 -11.40 46.47 -22.49
N THR A 14 -12.73 46.43 -22.65
CA THR A 14 -13.64 45.89 -21.64
C THR A 14 -13.39 44.40 -21.40
N ILE A 15 -13.23 43.60 -22.45
CA ILE A 15 -12.99 42.16 -22.34
C ILE A 15 -11.61 41.88 -21.75
N LEU A 16 -10.57 42.62 -22.14
CA LEU A 16 -9.24 42.53 -21.53
C LEU A 16 -9.28 42.87 -20.04
N GLY A 17 -10.04 43.91 -19.65
CA GLY A 17 -10.26 44.28 -18.26
C GLY A 17 -10.91 43.17 -17.44
N VAL A 18 -11.94 42.52 -17.99
CA VAL A 18 -12.61 41.38 -17.34
C VAL A 18 -11.66 40.19 -17.19
N ILE A 19 -10.88 39.84 -18.22
CA ILE A 19 -9.90 38.75 -18.15
C ILE A 19 -8.85 39.03 -17.07
N ALA A 20 -8.33 40.27 -17.00
CA ALA A 20 -7.36 40.68 -15.99
C ALA A 20 -7.95 40.60 -14.57
N ALA A 21 -9.19 41.05 -14.38
CA ALA A 21 -9.88 40.97 -13.09
C ALA A 21 -10.11 39.51 -12.65
N VAL A 22 -10.59 38.65 -13.55
CA VAL A 22 -10.76 37.21 -13.27
C VAL A 22 -9.42 36.56 -12.93
N TRP A 23 -8.35 36.88 -13.67
CA TRP A 23 -7.01 36.36 -13.39
C TRP A 23 -6.46 36.79 -12.03
N ALA A 24 -6.77 38.01 -11.57
CA ALA A 24 -6.36 38.51 -10.26
C ALA A 24 -7.08 37.81 -9.10
N ILE A 25 -8.34 37.40 -9.30
CA ILE A 25 -9.16 36.70 -8.29
C ILE A 25 -8.76 35.23 -8.15
N ILE A 26 -8.16 34.61 -9.18
CA ILE A 26 -7.79 33.19 -9.14
C ILE A 26 -6.63 32.94 -8.13
N PRO A 27 -6.80 31.98 -7.19
CA PRO A 27 -5.75 31.60 -6.23
C PRO A 27 -4.42 31.25 -6.90
N ALA A 28 -3.29 31.55 -6.23
CA ALA A 28 -1.96 31.32 -6.76
C ALA A 28 -1.72 29.85 -7.19
N ASN A 29 -2.25 28.88 -6.43
CA ASN A 29 -2.17 27.46 -6.75
C ASN A 29 -2.88 27.09 -8.06
N SER A 30 -4.03 27.71 -8.34
CA SER A 30 -4.78 27.50 -9.58
C SER A 30 -4.08 28.13 -10.78
N ARG A 31 -3.46 29.31 -10.62
CA ARG A 31 -2.62 29.95 -11.66
C ARG A 31 -1.40 29.08 -12.00
N LEU A 32 -0.76 28.51 -11.00
CA LEU A 32 0.39 27.62 -11.17
C LEU A 32 -0.01 26.32 -11.90
N ARG A 33 -1.11 25.69 -11.50
CA ARG A 33 -1.66 24.50 -12.19
C ARG A 33 -2.02 24.80 -13.64
N PHE A 34 -2.63 25.95 -13.90
CA PHE A 34 -2.95 26.39 -15.26
C PHE A 34 -1.67 26.51 -16.09
N ARG A 35 -0.66 27.25 -15.60
CA ARG A 35 0.65 27.40 -16.28
C ARG A 35 1.32 26.06 -16.58
N LEU A 36 1.24 25.09 -15.68
CA LEU A 36 1.79 23.74 -15.86
C LEU A 36 1.02 22.91 -16.91
N SER A 37 -0.25 23.23 -17.15
CA SER A 37 -1.13 22.53 -18.10
C SER A 37 -1.15 23.11 -19.52
N VAL A 38 -0.77 24.38 -19.69
CA VAL A 38 -0.75 25.05 -21.00
C VAL A 38 0.31 24.42 -21.90
N THR A 39 -0.11 24.03 -23.08
CA THR A 39 0.69 23.42 -24.14
C THR A 39 0.90 24.39 -25.30
N TRP A 40 1.91 24.14 -26.15
CA TRP A 40 2.14 24.94 -27.36
C TRP A 40 0.92 25.08 -28.29
N PRO A 41 0.11 24.02 -28.51
CA PRO A 41 -1.13 24.13 -29.27
C PRO A 41 -2.15 25.10 -28.65
N ASP A 42 -2.22 25.17 -27.32
CA ASP A 42 -3.15 26.08 -26.63
C ASP A 42 -2.74 27.54 -26.90
N TRP A 43 -1.43 27.84 -26.95
CA TRP A 43 -0.92 29.15 -27.41
C TRP A 43 -1.25 29.42 -28.88
N GLY A 44 -1.18 28.40 -29.74
CA GLY A 44 -1.60 28.50 -31.14
C GLY A 44 -3.06 28.92 -31.29
N VAL A 45 -3.97 28.37 -30.48
CA VAL A 45 -5.39 28.76 -30.47
C VAL A 45 -5.57 30.21 -30.04
N VAL A 46 -4.87 30.64 -28.98
CA VAL A 46 -4.96 32.02 -28.47
C VAL A 46 -4.39 33.01 -29.49
N ILE A 47 -3.24 32.72 -30.11
CA ILE A 47 -2.60 33.56 -31.13
C ILE A 47 -3.47 33.61 -32.38
N ALA A 48 -4.02 32.48 -32.84
CA ALA A 48 -4.91 32.44 -33.99
C ALA A 48 -6.16 33.30 -33.74
N ALA A 49 -6.81 33.15 -32.58
CA ALA A 49 -7.96 33.97 -32.22
C ALA A 49 -7.62 35.46 -32.12
N PHE A 50 -6.45 35.79 -31.55
CA PHE A 50 -5.97 37.17 -31.47
C PHE A 50 -5.77 37.78 -32.87
N LEU A 51 -5.13 37.04 -33.78
CA LEU A 51 -4.93 37.46 -35.18
C LEU A 51 -6.27 37.59 -35.92
N SER A 52 -7.21 36.67 -35.70
CA SER A 52 -8.55 36.75 -36.28
C SER A 52 -9.32 37.98 -35.80
N VAL A 53 -9.26 38.31 -34.51
CA VAL A 53 -9.87 39.52 -33.97
C VAL A 53 -9.25 40.77 -34.60
N HIS A 54 -7.92 40.84 -34.70
CA HIS A 54 -7.25 42.00 -35.30
C HIS A 54 -7.55 42.11 -36.81
N TYR A 55 -7.61 40.99 -37.53
CA TYR A 55 -7.99 40.99 -38.95
C TYR A 55 -9.40 41.56 -39.18
N LEU A 56 -10.35 41.27 -38.28
CA LEU A 56 -11.72 41.78 -38.34
C LEU A 56 -11.83 43.25 -37.91
N VAL A 57 -11.12 43.67 -36.85
CA VAL A 57 -11.13 45.06 -36.37
C VAL A 57 -10.49 46.03 -37.38
N PHE A 58 -9.41 45.61 -38.04
CA PHE A 58 -8.70 46.41 -39.04
C PHE A 58 -9.21 46.20 -40.48
N GLU A 59 -10.42 45.64 -40.66
CA GLU A 59 -11.03 45.38 -41.96
C GLU A 59 -10.97 46.58 -42.91
N LYS A 60 -11.31 47.79 -42.42
CA LYS A 60 -11.29 49.02 -43.24
C LYS A 60 -9.88 49.38 -43.74
N ALA A 61 -8.88 49.34 -42.87
CA ALA A 61 -7.50 49.64 -43.21
C ALA A 61 -6.89 48.57 -44.14
N LEU A 62 -7.22 47.29 -43.94
CA LEU A 62 -6.74 46.19 -44.78
C LEU A 62 -7.35 46.22 -46.19
N ARG A 63 -8.58 46.72 -46.34
CA ARG A 63 -9.21 46.95 -47.65
C ARG A 63 -8.51 48.05 -48.44
N GLU A 64 -8.08 49.12 -47.78
CA GLU A 64 -7.34 50.22 -48.43
C GLU A 64 -5.95 49.79 -48.94
N VAL A 65 -5.29 48.85 -48.25
CA VAL A 65 -3.98 48.30 -48.64
C VAL A 65 -4.10 47.10 -49.60
N GLY A 66 -5.33 46.66 -49.94
CA GLY A 66 -5.57 45.54 -50.86
C GLY A 66 -5.25 44.16 -50.29
N LEU A 67 -5.04 44.04 -48.98
CA LEU A 67 -4.70 42.79 -48.28
C LEU A 67 -5.92 42.06 -47.70
N TYR A 68 -7.12 42.62 -47.87
CA TYR A 68 -8.35 42.04 -47.34
C TYR A 68 -8.96 41.01 -48.30
N HIS A 69 -9.00 39.75 -47.87
CA HIS A 69 -9.74 38.69 -48.55
C HIS A 69 -11.08 38.46 -47.85
N SER A 70 -12.19 38.69 -48.57
CA SER A 70 -13.54 38.47 -48.05
C SER A 70 -13.91 36.99 -48.16
N PHE A 71 -14.17 36.33 -47.03
CA PHE A 71 -14.56 34.91 -46.97
C PHE A 71 -16.04 34.66 -47.33
N GLY A 72 -16.70 35.59 -48.02
CA GLY A 72 -18.10 35.52 -48.45
C GLY A 72 -19.04 36.41 -47.62
N PRO A 73 -20.32 36.54 -48.02
CA PRO A 73 -21.29 37.35 -47.28
C PRO A 73 -21.55 36.73 -45.90
N TRP A 74 -21.57 37.58 -44.87
CA TRP A 74 -21.91 37.17 -43.50
C TRP A 74 -23.26 36.45 -43.48
N ARG A 75 -23.25 35.14 -43.21
CA ARG A 75 -24.46 34.35 -43.05
C ARG A 75 -24.99 34.54 -41.62
N TRP A 76 -26.30 34.61 -41.46
CA TRP A 76 -27.02 34.73 -40.16
C TRP A 76 -26.98 36.09 -39.45
N GLY A 77 -26.75 37.19 -40.17
CA GLY A 77 -26.88 38.55 -39.60
C GLY A 77 -25.77 38.96 -38.62
N LEU A 78 -24.64 38.25 -38.64
CA LEU A 78 -23.44 38.60 -37.87
C LEU A 78 -22.73 39.81 -38.50
N ASP A 79 -22.40 40.81 -37.70
CA ASP A 79 -21.50 41.90 -38.09
C ASP A 79 -20.06 41.64 -37.58
N SER A 80 -19.10 42.42 -38.06
CA SER A 80 -17.69 42.30 -37.65
C SER A 80 -17.51 42.42 -36.12
N GLY A 81 -18.35 43.22 -35.45
CA GLY A 81 -18.35 43.37 -33.99
C GLY A 81 -18.83 42.12 -33.24
N SER A 82 -19.96 41.54 -33.65
CA SER A 82 -20.53 40.32 -33.08
C SER A 82 -19.63 39.11 -33.33
N ALA A 83 -18.93 39.05 -34.47
CA ALA A 83 -17.95 38.02 -34.76
C ALA A 83 -16.75 38.08 -33.81
N VAL A 84 -16.22 39.28 -33.53
CA VAL A 84 -15.15 39.49 -32.53
C VAL A 84 -15.62 39.02 -31.14
N TYR A 85 -16.85 39.37 -30.75
CA TYR A 85 -17.43 38.92 -29.49
C TYR A 85 -17.53 37.39 -29.41
N LEU A 86 -18.03 36.73 -30.45
CA LEU A 86 -18.15 35.26 -30.49
C LEU A 86 -16.79 34.56 -30.44
N ILE A 87 -15.77 35.09 -31.13
CA ILE A 87 -14.41 34.55 -31.07
C ILE A 87 -13.86 34.65 -29.64
N LEU A 88 -14.01 35.81 -28.99
CA LEU A 88 -13.54 36.02 -27.62
C LEU A 88 -14.30 35.16 -26.62
N LEU A 89 -15.61 35.00 -26.79
CA LEU A 89 -16.44 34.10 -25.99
C LEU A 89 -16.00 32.64 -26.17
N ALA A 90 -15.73 32.20 -27.40
CA ALA A 90 -15.25 30.85 -27.69
C ALA A 90 -13.88 30.58 -27.04
N VAL A 91 -12.96 31.53 -27.09
CA VAL A 91 -11.67 31.45 -26.38
C VAL A 91 -11.89 31.41 -24.86
N GLY A 92 -12.80 32.23 -24.32
CA GLY A 92 -13.15 32.23 -22.90
C GLY A 92 -13.69 30.87 -22.44
N ILE A 93 -14.65 30.30 -23.18
CA ILE A 93 -15.20 28.96 -22.91
C ILE A 93 -14.10 27.91 -23.02
N TYR A 94 -13.25 27.97 -24.05
CA TYR A 94 -12.12 27.05 -24.22
C TYR A 94 -11.16 27.09 -23.01
N LEU A 95 -10.78 28.28 -22.55
CA LEU A 95 -9.91 28.45 -21.40
C LEU A 95 -10.57 27.99 -20.09
N LEU A 96 -11.87 28.22 -19.91
CA LEU A 96 -12.64 27.71 -18.76
C LEU A 96 -12.70 26.18 -18.74
N VAL A 97 -12.99 25.56 -19.88
CA VAL A 97 -12.97 24.09 -20.03
C VAL A 97 -11.57 23.54 -19.73
N ARG A 98 -10.52 24.22 -20.21
CA ARG A 98 -9.13 23.83 -19.95
C ARG A 98 -8.73 23.99 -18.49
N ALA A 99 -9.17 25.08 -17.84
CA ALA A 99 -8.90 25.38 -16.43
C ALA A 99 -9.62 24.43 -15.47
N ARG A 100 -10.75 23.82 -15.88
CA ARG A 100 -11.50 22.85 -15.06
C ARG A 100 -10.78 21.51 -14.89
N SER A 101 -9.83 21.16 -15.77
CA SER A 101 -9.08 19.90 -15.69
C SER A 101 -7.64 20.04 -16.21
N PRO A 102 -6.78 20.80 -15.51
CA PRO A 102 -5.42 21.10 -15.94
C PRO A 102 -4.57 19.83 -15.85
N LYS A 103 -4.36 19.16 -17.00
CA LYS A 103 -3.50 17.97 -17.09
C LYS A 103 -2.07 18.40 -17.41
N LEU A 104 -1.10 18.03 -16.55
CA LEU A 104 0.32 18.38 -16.68
C LEU A 104 0.89 18.20 -18.10
N ALA A 105 1.35 19.26 -18.75
CA ALA A 105 1.94 19.15 -20.08
C ALA A 105 3.27 18.36 -20.02
N LYS A 106 3.54 17.47 -21.00
CA LYS A 106 4.78 16.68 -21.04
C LYS A 106 6.05 17.54 -21.02
N GLN A 107 5.98 18.71 -21.64
CA GLN A 107 7.06 19.70 -21.72
C GLN A 107 7.35 20.38 -20.37
N ASN A 108 6.36 20.45 -19.47
CA ASN A 108 6.46 21.15 -18.19
C ASN A 108 6.77 20.21 -17.03
N VAL A 109 6.98 18.90 -17.26
CA VAL A 109 7.27 17.93 -16.20
C VAL A 109 8.57 18.26 -15.48
N GLU A 110 9.56 18.82 -16.18
CA GLU A 110 10.81 19.29 -15.56
C GLU A 110 10.57 20.46 -14.59
N ILE A 111 9.80 21.46 -15.01
CA ILE A 111 9.42 22.62 -14.17
C ILE A 111 8.62 22.13 -12.96
N PHE A 112 7.74 21.16 -13.19
CA PHE A 112 6.97 20.53 -12.12
C PHE A 112 7.85 19.76 -11.13
N SER A 113 8.89 19.06 -11.60
CA SER A 113 9.87 18.40 -10.71
C SER A 113 10.55 19.40 -9.79
N LYS A 114 11.08 20.50 -10.35
CA LYS A 114 11.75 21.56 -9.57
C LYS A 114 10.80 22.18 -8.53
N LEU A 115 9.53 22.32 -8.88
CA LEU A 115 8.50 22.81 -7.95
C LEU A 115 8.24 21.81 -6.83
N VAL A 116 8.11 20.52 -7.14
CA VAL A 116 7.96 19.46 -6.12
C VAL A 116 9.15 19.46 -5.18
N ASP A 117 10.38 19.54 -5.70
CA ASP A 117 11.60 19.57 -4.90
C ASP A 117 11.65 20.81 -4.00
N SER A 118 11.27 21.98 -4.53
CA SER A 118 11.16 23.21 -3.73
C SER A 118 10.12 23.08 -2.61
N LEU A 119 8.96 22.46 -2.88
CA LEU A 119 7.90 22.27 -1.89
C LEU A 119 8.29 21.23 -0.82
N LEU A 120 9.01 20.18 -1.23
CA LEU A 120 9.62 19.21 -0.32
C LEU A 120 10.62 19.90 0.63
N LEU A 121 11.53 20.70 0.08
CA LEU A 121 12.55 21.43 0.86
C LEU A 121 11.93 22.46 1.80
N THR A 122 10.88 23.14 1.37
CA THR A 122 10.16 24.14 2.19
C THR A 122 9.12 23.54 3.13
N LYS A 123 8.99 22.21 3.18
CA LYS A 123 8.03 21.45 4.02
C LYS A 123 6.57 21.85 3.83
N ARG A 124 6.20 22.33 2.63
CA ARG A 124 4.82 22.70 2.29
C ARG A 124 4.04 21.50 1.75
N TYR A 125 3.82 20.52 2.62
CA TYR A 125 3.29 19.21 2.22
C TYR A 125 1.86 19.26 1.70
N ASP A 126 0.96 20.05 2.30
CA ASP A 126 -0.42 20.18 1.82
C ASP A 126 -0.51 20.78 0.42
N GLU A 127 0.29 21.82 0.16
CA GLU A 127 0.40 22.44 -1.17
C GLU A 127 0.88 21.41 -2.20
N LEU A 128 1.91 20.62 -1.84
CA LEU A 128 2.46 19.54 -2.66
C LEU A 128 1.39 18.50 -3.01
N VAL A 129 0.65 17.99 -2.02
CA VAL A 129 -0.41 16.98 -2.25
C VAL A 129 -1.46 17.53 -3.18
N SER A 130 -1.91 18.76 -2.92
CA SER A 130 -2.92 19.40 -3.75
C SER A 130 -2.48 19.46 -5.23
N LEU A 131 -1.19 19.72 -5.49
CA LEU A 131 -0.62 19.83 -6.82
C LEU A 131 -0.39 18.48 -7.49
N VAL A 132 0.09 17.48 -6.72
CA VAL A 132 0.45 16.16 -7.23
C VAL A 132 -0.78 15.27 -7.42
N GLU A 133 -1.74 15.28 -6.51
CA GLU A 133 -2.87 14.34 -6.51
C GLU A 133 -3.66 14.32 -7.83
N PRO A 134 -4.06 15.46 -8.42
CA PRO A 134 -4.78 15.46 -9.71
C PRO A 134 -3.93 14.97 -10.88
N GLN A 135 -2.60 15.07 -10.76
CA GLN A 135 -1.64 14.75 -11.82
C GLN A 135 -1.07 13.33 -11.69
N LEU A 136 -1.23 12.69 -10.53
CA LEU A 136 -0.67 11.38 -10.21
C LEU A 136 -0.94 10.31 -11.27
N PRO A 137 -2.18 10.13 -11.79
CA PRO A 137 -2.43 9.13 -12.85
C PRO A 137 -1.63 9.38 -14.12
N LYS A 138 -1.35 10.66 -14.44
CA LYS A 138 -0.56 11.03 -15.62
C LYS A 138 0.93 10.83 -15.36
N LEU A 139 1.43 11.17 -14.16
CA LEU A 139 2.82 10.94 -13.77
C LEU A 139 3.16 9.45 -13.80
N LEU A 140 2.29 8.60 -13.24
CA LEU A 140 2.43 7.14 -13.29
C LEU A 140 2.45 6.61 -14.73
N ARG A 141 1.53 7.07 -15.59
CA ARG A 141 1.54 6.70 -17.01
C ARG A 141 2.82 7.15 -17.73
N LEU A 142 3.40 8.28 -17.34
CA LEU A 142 4.63 8.81 -17.93
C LEU A 142 5.87 8.07 -17.41
N SER A 143 5.91 7.67 -16.14
CA SER A 143 7.00 6.87 -15.57
C SER A 143 7.02 5.44 -16.13
N GLN A 144 5.84 4.88 -16.45
CA GLN A 144 5.68 3.51 -16.98
C GLN A 144 5.88 3.38 -18.50
N ARG A 145 5.63 4.44 -19.28
CA ARG A 145 5.63 4.33 -20.75
C ARG A 145 7.05 4.29 -21.33
N ARG A 146 7.44 3.12 -21.84
CA ARG A 146 8.44 3.03 -22.92
C ARG A 146 7.94 3.87 -24.12
N PRO A 147 8.78 4.71 -24.74
CA PRO A 147 8.40 5.45 -25.93
C PRO A 147 7.85 4.49 -27.00
N PRO A 148 6.77 4.85 -27.74
CA PRO A 148 6.20 3.97 -28.76
C PRO A 148 7.23 3.53 -29.79
N LEU A 149 8.18 4.42 -30.13
CA LEU A 149 9.30 4.15 -31.01
C LEU A 149 10.29 3.12 -30.43
N ALA A 150 10.54 3.14 -29.12
CA ALA A 150 11.38 2.14 -28.46
C ALA A 150 10.70 0.76 -28.43
N ARG A 151 9.38 0.72 -28.23
CA ARG A 151 8.59 -0.52 -28.31
C ARG A 151 8.56 -1.12 -29.72
N MET A 152 8.57 -0.27 -30.75
CA MET A 152 8.65 -0.69 -32.15
C MET A 152 10.04 -1.23 -32.49
N ALA A 153 11.10 -0.53 -32.06
CA ALA A 153 12.49 -0.97 -32.20
C ALA A 153 12.74 -2.31 -31.49
N SER A 154 12.19 -2.52 -30.28
CA SER A 154 12.33 -3.78 -29.55
C SER A 154 11.56 -4.95 -30.19
N ARG A 155 10.43 -4.69 -30.87
CA ARG A 155 9.70 -5.73 -31.64
C ARG A 155 10.43 -6.14 -32.92
N MET A 156 11.15 -5.20 -33.54
CA MET A 156 11.95 -5.44 -34.75
C MET A 156 13.34 -6.02 -34.45
N ARG A 157 13.72 -6.14 -33.17
CA ARG A 157 15.00 -6.72 -32.77
C ARG A 157 14.97 -8.25 -32.96
N PRO A 158 15.86 -8.83 -33.79
CA PRO A 158 15.93 -10.29 -33.95
C PRO A 158 16.40 -10.95 -32.65
N LYS A 159 15.53 -11.77 -32.04
CA LYS A 159 15.83 -12.55 -30.83
C LYS A 159 16.96 -13.55 -31.13
N PRO A 160 17.96 -13.73 -30.23
CA PRO A 160 18.92 -14.79 -30.38
C PRO A 160 18.20 -16.14 -30.18
N ILE A 161 18.30 -17.04 -31.14
CA ILE A 161 17.92 -18.43 -30.94
C ILE A 161 19.07 -19.05 -30.15
N ILE A 162 18.93 -19.10 -28.82
CA ILE A 162 19.85 -19.83 -27.96
C ILE A 162 19.27 -21.22 -27.80
N ASP A 163 19.84 -22.17 -28.52
CA ASP A 163 19.49 -23.58 -28.42
C ASP A 163 20.32 -24.20 -27.28
N ILE A 164 19.75 -24.22 -26.08
CA ILE A 164 20.41 -24.66 -24.85
C ILE A 164 20.84 -26.13 -24.96
N GLU A 165 20.07 -26.93 -25.69
CA GLU A 165 20.30 -28.35 -25.89
C GLU A 165 21.52 -28.62 -26.79
N ALA A 166 21.76 -27.77 -27.79
CA ALA A 166 22.95 -27.83 -28.63
C ALA A 166 24.24 -27.39 -27.91
N ILE A 167 24.13 -26.48 -26.92
CA ILE A 167 25.26 -26.02 -26.10
C ILE A 167 25.71 -27.11 -25.12
N LEU A 168 24.77 -27.84 -24.52
CA LEU A 168 25.06 -28.96 -23.63
C LEU A 168 25.70 -30.16 -24.35
N ARG A 169 25.45 -30.29 -25.66
CA ARG A 169 26.03 -31.35 -26.52
C ARG A 169 27.37 -30.99 -27.18
N GLY A 170 27.96 -29.82 -26.85
CA GLY A 170 29.28 -29.43 -27.36
C GLY A 170 29.32 -29.01 -28.85
N ALA A 171 28.17 -28.72 -29.48
CA ALA A 171 28.14 -28.32 -30.88
C ALA A 171 28.64 -26.87 -31.09
N PRO A 172 29.35 -26.56 -32.20
CA PRO A 172 29.84 -25.21 -32.46
C PRO A 172 28.68 -24.23 -32.67
N ARG A 173 28.77 -23.05 -32.02
CA ARG A 173 27.79 -21.96 -32.14
C ARG A 173 27.50 -21.64 -33.61
N ARG A 174 26.23 -21.72 -34.02
CA ARG A 174 25.77 -21.23 -35.33
C ARG A 174 26.19 -19.76 -35.49
N ARG A 175 27.04 -19.47 -36.48
CA ARG A 175 27.61 -18.14 -36.72
C ARG A 175 26.48 -17.16 -37.11
N GLU A 176 26.11 -16.26 -36.19
CA GLU A 176 25.16 -15.18 -36.49
C GLU A 176 25.69 -14.31 -37.64
N SER A 177 24.86 -14.07 -38.66
CA SER A 177 25.24 -13.22 -39.79
C SER A 177 25.63 -11.81 -39.33
N ALA A 178 26.70 -11.26 -39.89
CA ALA A 178 27.21 -9.94 -39.53
C ALA A 178 26.14 -8.85 -39.67
N VAL A 179 25.24 -9.00 -40.64
CA VAL A 179 24.09 -8.12 -40.89
C VAL A 179 23.09 -8.14 -39.73
N LYS A 180 22.73 -9.31 -39.19
CA LYS A 180 21.81 -9.41 -38.04
C LYS A 180 22.42 -8.78 -36.77
N ARG A 181 23.73 -8.91 -36.60
CA ARG A 181 24.47 -8.29 -35.48
C ARG A 181 24.50 -6.77 -35.58
N TYR A 182 24.75 -6.25 -36.79
CA TYR A 182 24.74 -4.81 -37.07
C TYR A 182 23.34 -4.19 -36.91
N ILE A 183 22.28 -4.84 -37.41
CA ILE A 183 20.91 -4.36 -37.23
C ILE A 183 20.53 -4.37 -35.74
N ARG A 184 20.94 -5.39 -34.98
CA ARG A 184 20.70 -5.47 -33.53
C ARG A 184 21.43 -4.37 -32.76
N SER A 185 22.66 -4.04 -33.13
CA SER A 185 23.43 -2.96 -32.49
C SER A 185 22.89 -1.59 -32.87
N ALA A 186 22.54 -1.36 -34.13
CA ALA A 186 21.94 -0.11 -34.60
C ALA A 186 20.56 0.15 -33.96
N LEU A 187 19.67 -0.85 -33.93
CA LEU A 187 18.38 -0.74 -33.24
C LEU A 187 18.54 -0.61 -31.73
N GLY A 188 19.58 -1.21 -31.15
CA GLY A 188 19.95 -1.04 -29.74
C GLY A 188 20.39 0.38 -29.42
N ALA A 189 21.31 0.93 -30.20
CA ALA A 189 21.77 2.31 -30.04
C ALA A 189 20.64 3.32 -30.28
N PHE A 190 19.71 3.02 -31.20
CA PHE A 190 18.53 3.83 -31.44
C PHE A 190 17.52 3.75 -30.29
N GLU A 191 17.27 2.56 -29.74
CA GLU A 191 16.46 2.34 -28.55
C GLU A 191 17.04 3.11 -27.34
N GLU A 192 18.35 2.99 -27.10
CA GLU A 192 19.05 3.73 -26.05
C GLU A 192 18.98 5.24 -26.23
N LYS A 193 19.16 5.76 -27.47
CA LYS A 193 19.07 7.19 -27.76
C LYS A 193 17.66 7.75 -27.58
N ILE A 194 16.61 6.98 -27.91
CA ILE A 194 15.21 7.37 -27.68
C ILE A 194 14.88 7.31 -26.19
N MET A 195 15.32 6.27 -25.47
CA MET A 195 15.17 6.17 -24.02
C MET A 195 15.88 7.33 -23.31
N ALA A 196 17.09 7.70 -23.75
CA ALA A 196 17.86 8.84 -23.23
C ALA A 196 17.18 10.19 -23.50
N ARG A 197 16.36 10.30 -24.56
CA ARG A 197 15.55 11.48 -24.89
C ARG A 197 14.21 11.55 -24.15
N ASN A 198 13.79 10.51 -23.42
CA ASN A 198 12.53 10.53 -22.65
C ASN A 198 12.68 11.31 -21.32
N ARG A 199 13.00 12.61 -21.41
CA ARG A 199 13.19 13.49 -20.24
C ARG A 199 11.96 13.52 -19.33
N ALA A 200 10.76 13.61 -19.91
CA ALA A 200 9.50 13.64 -19.15
C ALA A 200 9.24 12.36 -18.34
N GLY A 201 9.60 11.19 -18.87
CA GLY A 201 9.49 9.93 -18.13
C GLY A 201 10.49 9.82 -16.98
N ARG A 202 11.72 10.32 -17.17
CA ARG A 202 12.73 10.38 -16.10
C ARG A 202 12.30 11.29 -14.95
N TYR A 203 11.90 12.53 -15.23
CA TYR A 203 11.41 13.45 -14.20
C TYR A 203 10.15 12.93 -13.52
N ALA A 204 9.21 12.32 -14.23
CA ALA A 204 8.03 11.70 -13.60
C ALA A 204 8.42 10.56 -12.64
N LYS A 205 9.41 9.73 -13.02
CA LYS A 205 9.95 8.68 -12.16
C LYS A 205 10.67 9.26 -10.94
N GLU A 206 11.43 10.34 -11.12
CA GLU A 206 12.13 11.05 -10.05
C GLU A 206 11.16 11.67 -9.03
N ILE A 207 10.10 12.33 -9.50
CA ILE A 207 9.03 12.87 -8.65
C ILE A 207 8.35 11.78 -7.83
N ILE A 208 7.97 10.67 -8.46
CA ILE A 208 7.34 9.56 -7.72
C ILE A 208 8.34 8.98 -6.71
N LYS A 209 9.60 8.83 -7.12
CA LYS A 209 10.67 8.37 -6.24
C LYS A 209 10.85 9.32 -5.04
N SER A 210 10.96 10.63 -5.23
CA SER A 210 11.20 11.59 -4.16
C SER A 210 10.01 11.66 -3.18
N ILE A 211 8.79 11.59 -3.69
CA ILE A 211 7.57 11.52 -2.87
C ILE A 211 7.53 10.23 -2.05
N SER A 212 7.92 9.10 -2.65
CA SER A 212 7.88 7.79 -1.99
C SER A 212 9.03 7.55 -1.01
N THR A 213 10.15 8.26 -1.11
CA THR A 213 11.31 8.05 -0.23
C THR A 213 11.51 9.11 0.83
N SER A 214 10.78 10.22 0.80
CA SER A 214 10.95 11.28 1.80
C SER A 214 10.23 10.92 3.11
N PRO A 215 10.93 10.57 4.20
CA PRO A 215 10.28 10.04 5.41
C PRO A 215 9.35 11.07 6.05
N ALA A 216 9.78 12.34 6.10
CA ALA A 216 8.98 13.43 6.67
C ALA A 216 7.69 13.70 5.88
N LEU A 217 7.75 13.62 4.55
CA LEU A 217 6.55 13.73 3.73
C LEU A 217 5.64 12.53 3.97
N VAL A 218 6.15 11.30 3.87
CA VAL A 218 5.33 10.09 4.06
C VAL A 218 4.65 10.08 5.43
N ALA A 219 5.36 10.48 6.48
CA ALA A 219 4.79 10.61 7.82
C ALA A 219 3.62 11.59 7.88
N HIS A 220 3.78 12.76 7.27
CA HIS A 220 2.71 13.75 7.19
C HIS A 220 1.52 13.24 6.36
N LEU A 221 1.79 12.60 5.21
CA LEU A 221 0.76 12.06 4.32
C LEU A 221 -0.04 10.93 4.96
N ALA A 222 0.62 10.05 5.73
CA ALA A 222 -0.04 8.94 6.40
C ALA A 222 -1.14 9.40 7.35
N VAL A 223 -0.92 10.53 8.03
CA VAL A 223 -1.87 11.09 9.00
C VAL A 223 -2.93 11.94 8.32
N VAL A 224 -2.53 12.91 7.49
CA VAL A 224 -3.44 13.94 6.94
C VAL A 224 -4.16 13.47 5.67
N HIS A 225 -3.49 12.69 4.82
CA HIS A 225 -3.99 12.26 3.52
C HIS A 225 -3.81 10.74 3.28
N PRO A 226 -4.27 9.85 4.18
CA PRO A 226 -4.04 8.41 4.07
C PRO A 226 -4.55 7.82 2.75
N TYR A 227 -5.67 8.33 2.21
CA TYR A 227 -6.24 7.84 0.95
C TYR A 227 -5.43 8.21 -0.29
N PHE A 228 -4.63 9.27 -0.22
CA PHE A 228 -3.66 9.58 -1.26
C PHE A 228 -2.55 8.52 -1.27
N CYS A 229 -2.07 8.09 -0.10
CA CYS A 229 -1.10 7.00 0.03
C CYS A 229 -1.65 5.68 -0.53
N LEU A 230 -2.92 5.35 -0.28
CA LEU A 230 -3.55 4.15 -0.87
C LEU A 230 -3.59 4.19 -2.40
N ARG A 231 -3.87 5.37 -2.99
CA ARG A 231 -3.83 5.54 -4.45
C ARG A 231 -2.42 5.40 -5.03
N LEU A 232 -1.42 5.77 -4.26
CA LEU A 232 -0.02 5.58 -4.62
C LEU A 232 0.31 4.09 -4.59
N LEU A 233 -0.04 3.39 -3.50
CA LEU A 233 0.17 1.95 -3.32
C LEU A 233 -0.54 1.08 -4.35
N GLY A 234 -1.79 1.40 -4.74
CA GLY A 234 -2.58 0.61 -5.70
C GLY A 234 -2.05 0.56 -7.14
N ARG A 235 -0.78 0.94 -7.36
CA ARG A 235 -0.11 0.99 -8.66
C ARG A 235 1.23 0.25 -8.55
N PRO A 236 1.28 -1.04 -8.98
CA PRO A 236 2.26 -2.03 -8.53
C PRO A 236 3.72 -1.73 -8.87
N GLU A 237 4.03 -0.93 -9.90
CA GLU A 237 5.41 -0.80 -10.37
C GLU A 237 6.15 0.48 -9.93
N ALA A 238 5.51 1.38 -9.20
CA ALA A 238 6.07 2.71 -8.91
C ALA A 238 6.47 2.93 -7.43
N VAL A 239 5.89 2.13 -6.52
CA VAL A 239 6.03 2.32 -5.07
C VAL A 239 6.85 1.18 -4.52
N ARG A 240 8.07 1.51 -4.08
CA ARG A 240 9.01 0.57 -3.48
C ARG A 240 8.50 0.11 -2.11
N GLU A 241 8.92 -1.09 -1.73
CA GLU A 241 8.94 -1.61 -0.36
C GLU A 241 9.21 -0.53 0.71
N GLU A 242 10.20 0.33 0.48
CA GLU A 242 10.57 1.44 1.37
C GLU A 242 9.39 2.38 1.71
N PHE A 243 8.45 2.61 0.80
CA PHE A 243 7.30 3.47 1.06
C PHE A 243 6.26 2.80 1.95
N ILE A 244 6.02 1.48 1.79
CA ILE A 244 5.05 0.79 2.66
C ILE A 244 5.59 0.74 4.09
N ASP A 245 6.90 0.52 4.25
CA ASP A 245 7.58 0.49 5.54
C ASP A 245 7.44 1.86 6.24
N LEU A 246 7.73 2.96 5.53
CA LEU A 246 7.55 4.32 6.03
C LEU A 246 6.07 4.65 6.34
N PHE A 247 5.14 4.23 5.48
CA PHE A 247 3.71 4.50 5.64
C PHE A 247 3.13 3.79 6.86
N VAL A 248 3.40 2.48 7.02
CA VAL A 248 2.94 1.70 8.16
C VAL A 248 3.58 2.19 9.45
N SER A 249 4.89 2.46 9.43
CA SER A 249 5.57 3.01 10.60
C SER A 249 4.97 4.35 11.03
N ALA A 250 4.63 5.24 10.10
CA ALA A 250 3.97 6.50 10.39
C ALA A 250 2.56 6.33 10.95
N LEU A 251 1.76 5.42 10.38
CA LEU A 251 0.42 5.11 10.86
C LEU A 251 0.44 4.60 12.32
N LEU A 252 1.40 3.74 12.66
CA LEU A 252 1.55 3.20 14.02
C LEU A 252 2.17 4.21 14.99
N SER A 253 2.91 5.21 14.51
CA SER A 253 3.52 6.25 15.37
C SER A 253 2.50 7.26 15.90
N ASP A 254 1.51 7.62 15.08
CA ASP A 254 0.52 8.62 15.47
C ASP A 254 -0.75 7.97 16.04
N ARG A 255 -1.02 8.19 17.33
CA ARG A 255 -2.21 7.69 18.04
C ARG A 255 -3.52 8.20 17.45
N ASN A 256 -3.50 9.33 16.75
CA ASN A 256 -4.65 9.92 16.07
C ASN A 256 -4.78 9.47 14.63
N SER A 257 -3.91 8.59 14.16
CA SER A 257 -3.97 8.08 12.79
C SER A 257 -5.29 7.34 12.55
N ARG A 258 -5.71 7.34 11.28
CA ARG A 258 -6.98 6.73 10.90
C ARG A 258 -7.02 5.23 11.17
N ILE A 259 -5.86 4.56 11.22
CA ILE A 259 -5.81 3.11 11.42
C ILE A 259 -6.29 2.71 12.82
N PHE A 260 -5.98 3.47 13.87
CA PHE A 260 -6.48 3.19 15.22
C PHE A 260 -8.00 3.31 15.30
N VAL A 261 -8.58 4.28 14.59
CA VAL A 261 -10.04 4.45 14.49
C VAL A 261 -10.68 3.30 13.72
N GLU A 262 -10.10 2.90 12.58
CA GLU A 262 -10.62 1.77 11.79
C GLU A 262 -10.54 0.45 12.58
N LEU A 263 -9.44 0.19 13.29
CA LEU A 263 -9.27 -0.99 14.14
C LEU A 263 -10.23 -0.99 15.34
N LYS A 264 -10.41 0.16 16.01
CA LYS A 264 -11.35 0.28 17.13
C LYS A 264 -12.79 -0.02 16.69
N ASN A 265 -13.16 0.39 15.48
CA ASN A 265 -14.48 0.15 14.91
C ASN A 265 -14.62 -1.24 14.26
N ASN A 266 -13.55 -2.03 14.19
CA ASN A 266 -13.55 -3.36 13.60
C ASN A 266 -13.59 -4.46 14.67
N GLN A 267 -14.75 -4.63 15.30
CA GLN A 267 -14.96 -5.65 16.35
C GLN A 267 -16.05 -6.66 15.98
N ASN A 268 -16.80 -6.39 14.93
CA ASN A 268 -17.91 -7.26 14.52
C ASN A 268 -17.35 -8.49 13.79
N LEU A 269 -17.81 -9.67 14.19
CA LEU A 269 -17.43 -10.94 13.57
C LEU A 269 -18.19 -11.17 12.26
N ASN A 270 -17.52 -11.80 11.30
CA ASN A 270 -18.01 -12.25 10.01
C ASN A 270 -17.86 -13.78 9.88
N GLY A 271 -18.36 -14.49 10.89
CA GLY A 271 -18.26 -15.95 11.03
C GLY A 271 -17.06 -16.38 11.86
N ALA A 272 -17.32 -17.25 12.86
CA ALA A 272 -16.32 -17.74 13.81
C ALA A 272 -15.41 -16.60 14.33
N HIS A 273 -14.11 -16.64 13.99
CA HIS A 273 -13.10 -15.68 14.46
C HIS A 273 -12.77 -14.58 13.44
N ARG A 274 -13.29 -14.69 12.21
CA ARG A 274 -13.05 -13.71 11.14
C ARG A 274 -13.70 -12.38 11.47
N LEU A 275 -12.96 -11.28 11.34
CA LEU A 275 -13.51 -9.93 11.52
C LEU A 275 -14.19 -9.43 10.24
N SER A 276 -15.27 -8.67 10.41
CA SER A 276 -15.96 -8.02 9.29
C SER A 276 -15.13 -6.85 8.73
N LEU A 277 -15.14 -6.67 7.42
CA LEU A 277 -14.45 -5.55 6.76
C LEU A 277 -15.48 -4.56 6.21
N PRO A 278 -15.99 -3.62 7.02
CA PRO A 278 -16.96 -2.64 6.56
C PRO A 278 -16.31 -1.69 5.55
N GLU A 279 -17.05 -1.28 4.52
CA GLU A 279 -16.53 -0.41 3.45
C GLU A 279 -16.05 0.97 3.93
N SER A 280 -16.48 1.39 5.14
CA SER A 280 -16.01 2.59 5.82
C SER A 280 -14.54 2.50 6.25
N ASN A 281 -14.02 1.29 6.49
CA ASN A 281 -12.63 1.03 6.87
C ASN A 281 -11.76 0.91 5.62
N ARG A 282 -11.49 2.06 5.00
CA ARG A 282 -10.86 2.12 3.67
C ARG A 282 -9.40 1.63 3.67
N ILE A 283 -8.66 1.79 4.77
CA ILE A 283 -7.28 1.27 4.86
C ILE A 283 -7.33 -0.25 4.99
N LEU A 284 -8.15 -0.76 5.91
CA LEU A 284 -8.28 -2.21 6.11
C LEU A 284 -8.83 -2.90 4.84
N CYS A 285 -9.86 -2.34 4.21
CA CYS A 285 -10.40 -2.89 2.96
C CYS A 285 -9.38 -2.85 1.82
N PHE A 286 -8.52 -1.83 1.74
CA PHE A 286 -7.52 -1.76 0.68
C PHE A 286 -6.52 -2.92 0.74
N PHE A 287 -6.09 -3.29 1.96
CA PHE A 287 -5.09 -4.34 2.14
C PHE A 287 -5.68 -5.75 2.27
N PHE A 288 -6.85 -5.89 2.90
CA PHE A 288 -7.34 -7.21 3.35
C PHE A 288 -8.54 -7.73 2.57
N LYS A 289 -9.25 -6.88 1.80
CA LYS A 289 -10.34 -7.36 0.92
C LYS A 289 -9.84 -8.32 -0.16
N ASP A 290 -8.62 -8.09 -0.65
CA ASP A 290 -7.83 -9.06 -1.41
C ASP A 290 -6.45 -9.14 -0.73
N VAL A 291 -6.24 -10.19 0.04
CA VAL A 291 -5.01 -10.39 0.83
C VAL A 291 -3.78 -10.51 -0.06
N SER A 292 -3.95 -10.83 -1.34
CA SER A 292 -2.86 -10.88 -2.32
C SER A 292 -2.20 -9.50 -2.49
N VAL A 293 -2.96 -8.41 -2.28
CA VAL A 293 -2.44 -7.03 -2.28
C VAL A 293 -1.49 -6.82 -1.10
N ALA A 294 -1.86 -7.27 0.11
CA ALA A 294 -0.99 -7.20 1.27
C ALA A 294 0.31 -8.00 1.06
N ALA A 295 0.20 -9.21 0.48
CA ALA A 295 1.35 -10.06 0.19
C ALA A 295 2.29 -9.42 -0.86
N GLN A 296 1.75 -8.92 -1.97
CA GLN A 296 2.52 -8.25 -3.04
C GLN A 296 3.28 -7.01 -2.56
N HIS A 297 2.69 -6.27 -1.63
CA HIS A 297 3.33 -5.08 -1.07
C HIS A 297 4.27 -5.37 0.11
N GLY A 298 4.36 -6.61 0.60
CA GLY A 298 5.18 -6.92 1.78
C GLY A 298 4.63 -6.28 3.06
N LEU A 299 3.31 -6.11 3.16
CA LEU A 299 2.67 -5.44 4.31
C LEU A 299 3.01 -6.13 5.65
N TYR A 300 3.09 -7.46 5.65
CA TYR A 300 3.47 -8.23 6.83
C TYR A 300 4.81 -7.77 7.41
N ARG A 301 5.80 -7.49 6.55
CA ARG A 301 7.14 -7.04 6.94
C ARG A 301 7.07 -5.62 7.48
N ALA A 302 6.36 -4.74 6.77
CA ALA A 302 6.18 -3.35 7.19
C ALA A 302 5.54 -3.25 8.58
N ILE A 303 4.55 -4.10 8.90
CA ILE A 303 3.94 -4.16 10.23
C ILE A 303 4.91 -4.81 11.23
N GLY A 304 5.47 -5.97 10.87
CA GLY A 304 6.37 -6.75 11.71
C GLY A 304 7.57 -5.94 12.20
N GLU A 305 8.35 -5.38 11.27
CA GLU A 305 9.51 -4.55 11.57
C GLU A 305 9.14 -3.31 12.40
N ALA A 306 8.02 -2.66 12.07
CA ALA A 306 7.57 -1.48 12.80
C ALA A 306 7.21 -1.80 14.27
N VAL A 307 6.65 -2.97 14.55
CA VAL A 307 6.35 -3.42 15.92
C VAL A 307 7.61 -3.87 16.64
N CYS A 308 8.45 -4.69 15.99
CA CYS A 308 9.73 -5.15 16.54
C CYS A 308 10.63 -3.98 16.94
N MET A 309 10.83 -3.01 16.04
CA MET A 309 11.63 -1.81 16.31
C MET A 309 11.12 -1.04 17.54
N ARG A 310 9.80 -0.97 17.76
CA ARG A 310 9.23 -0.31 18.95
C ARG A 310 9.43 -1.11 20.23
N LEU A 311 9.37 -2.44 20.15
CA LEU A 311 9.66 -3.30 21.29
C LEU A 311 11.15 -3.25 21.66
N ASP A 312 12.05 -3.05 20.69
CA ASP A 312 13.49 -2.97 20.93
C ASP A 312 13.95 -1.58 21.39
N GLU A 313 13.41 -0.50 20.81
CA GLU A 313 13.98 0.85 20.94
C GLU A 313 13.17 1.81 21.83
N ASP A 314 11.88 1.55 22.11
CA ASP A 314 11.03 2.47 22.89
C ASP A 314 10.99 2.10 24.39
N ASP A 315 12.05 2.50 25.10
CA ASP A 315 12.17 2.31 26.56
C ASP A 315 11.00 2.93 27.35
N ARG A 316 10.42 4.03 26.84
CA ARG A 316 9.30 4.71 27.50
C ARG A 316 8.03 3.88 27.40
N MET A 317 7.79 3.27 26.24
CA MET A 317 6.70 2.32 26.05
C MET A 317 6.91 1.09 26.93
N ALA A 318 8.12 0.51 26.94
CA ALA A 318 8.43 -0.65 27.78
C ALA A 318 8.21 -0.36 29.27
N ALA A 319 8.65 0.79 29.76
CA ALA A 319 8.41 1.22 31.14
C ALA A 319 6.92 1.43 31.45
N LEU A 320 6.14 1.95 30.49
CA LEU A 320 4.69 2.12 30.64
C LEU A 320 3.96 0.77 30.67
N TYR A 321 4.38 -0.19 29.85
CA TYR A 321 3.71 -1.49 29.68
C TYR A 321 4.11 -2.52 30.74
N ASN A 322 5.07 -2.20 31.58
CA ASN A 322 5.41 -2.95 32.80
C ASN A 322 4.66 -2.47 34.06
N ARG A 323 3.89 -1.38 33.96
CA ARG A 323 3.02 -0.92 35.04
C ARG A 323 1.78 -1.82 35.16
N SER A 324 1.04 -1.66 36.26
CA SER A 324 -0.27 -2.30 36.44
C SER A 324 -1.17 -2.05 35.22
N LEU A 325 -1.94 -3.07 34.83
CA LEU A 325 -2.85 -3.04 33.67
C LEU A 325 -3.77 -1.82 33.66
N GLY A 326 -4.40 -1.49 34.79
CA GLY A 326 -5.37 -0.40 34.88
C GLY A 326 -6.40 -0.43 33.75
N TYR A 327 -6.64 0.72 33.11
CA TYR A 327 -7.58 0.86 31.99
C TYR A 327 -7.01 0.47 30.61
N TYR A 328 -5.87 -0.23 30.58
CA TYR A 328 -5.24 -0.60 29.32
C TYR A 328 -6.12 -1.52 28.48
N ALA A 329 -6.71 -2.56 29.08
CA ALA A 329 -7.55 -3.53 28.37
C ALA A 329 -8.80 -2.90 27.75
N ASP A 330 -9.33 -1.83 28.34
CA ASP A 330 -10.56 -1.18 27.85
C ASP A 330 -10.30 -0.01 26.91
N VAL A 331 -9.28 0.81 27.18
CA VAL A 331 -9.04 2.08 26.47
C VAL A 331 -7.62 2.18 25.92
N GLY A 332 -6.62 1.78 26.73
CA GLY A 332 -5.21 1.92 26.36
C GLY A 332 -4.82 1.14 25.11
N LYS A 333 -5.40 -0.06 24.90
CA LYS A 333 -5.10 -0.92 23.76
C LYS A 333 -5.37 -0.28 22.40
N TYR A 334 -6.35 0.63 22.31
CA TYR A 334 -6.67 1.34 21.05
C TYR A 334 -5.68 2.45 20.71
N HIS A 335 -4.71 2.73 21.58
CA HIS A 335 -3.62 3.68 21.34
C HIS A 335 -2.25 2.98 21.35
N CYS A 336 -2.24 1.65 21.52
CA CYS A 336 -1.03 0.85 21.59
C CYS A 336 -0.61 0.40 20.19
N PRO A 337 0.58 0.78 19.70
CA PRO A 337 1.07 0.37 18.39
C PRO A 337 1.31 -1.15 18.29
N VAL A 338 1.76 -1.79 19.37
CA VAL A 338 1.97 -3.25 19.42
C VAL A 338 0.64 -3.98 19.28
N HIS A 339 -0.38 -3.56 20.04
CA HIS A 339 -1.73 -4.12 19.93
C HIS A 339 -2.32 -3.88 18.53
N ALA A 340 -2.15 -2.68 17.95
CA ALA A 340 -2.60 -2.42 16.59
C ALA A 340 -1.91 -3.33 15.57
N GLY A 341 -0.60 -3.56 15.70
CA GLY A 341 0.14 -4.53 14.89
C GLY A 341 -0.40 -5.95 15.02
N ILE A 342 -0.66 -6.42 16.24
CA ILE A 342 -1.28 -7.72 16.51
C ILE A 342 -2.65 -7.84 15.81
N LYS A 343 -3.52 -6.83 15.95
CA LYS A 343 -4.85 -6.82 15.29
C LYS A 343 -4.75 -6.75 13.77
N LEU A 344 -3.76 -6.07 13.21
CA LEU A 344 -3.52 -6.06 11.76
C LEU A 344 -3.13 -7.45 11.26
N PHE A 345 -2.25 -8.16 11.97
CA PHE A 345 -1.93 -9.56 11.67
C PHE A 345 -3.16 -10.45 11.81
N GLU A 346 -3.96 -10.31 12.87
CA GLU A 346 -5.19 -11.08 13.04
C GLU A 346 -6.11 -10.97 11.82
N ILE A 347 -6.41 -9.74 11.39
CA ILE A 347 -7.25 -9.51 10.20
C ILE A 347 -6.60 -10.12 8.95
N MET A 348 -5.31 -9.84 8.75
CA MET A 348 -4.56 -10.29 7.57
C MET A 348 -4.54 -11.82 7.44
N ILE A 349 -4.26 -12.53 8.53
CA ILE A 349 -4.12 -13.98 8.54
C ILE A 349 -5.50 -14.65 8.44
N HIS A 350 -6.53 -14.16 9.14
CA HIS A 350 -7.89 -14.68 8.99
C HIS A 350 -8.40 -14.50 7.55
N GLU A 351 -8.19 -13.33 6.94
CA GLU A 351 -8.52 -13.13 5.52
C GLU A 351 -7.67 -14.02 4.59
N GLY A 352 -6.39 -14.25 4.93
CA GLY A 352 -5.52 -15.21 4.25
C GLY A 352 -6.09 -16.63 4.22
N ILE A 353 -6.54 -17.13 5.37
CA ILE A 353 -7.15 -18.46 5.53
C ILE A 353 -8.40 -18.57 4.66
N HIS A 354 -9.31 -17.60 4.76
CA HIS A 354 -10.59 -17.64 4.06
C HIS A 354 -10.48 -17.39 2.55
N GLN A 355 -9.42 -16.72 2.09
CA GLN A 355 -9.16 -16.49 0.66
C GLN A 355 -8.24 -17.56 0.03
N GLY A 356 -7.86 -18.60 0.79
CA GLY A 356 -7.05 -19.72 0.30
C GLY A 356 -5.61 -19.34 -0.05
N GLN A 357 -5.00 -18.40 0.67
CA GLN A 357 -3.65 -17.92 0.40
C GLN A 357 -2.60 -19.00 0.72
N GLN A 358 -1.71 -19.29 -0.24
CA GLN A 358 -0.62 -20.29 -0.12
C GLN A 358 0.71 -19.68 0.37
N ASP A 359 0.68 -18.40 0.73
CA ASP A 359 1.74 -17.71 1.47
C ASP A 359 1.28 -17.62 2.93
N HIS A 360 2.17 -17.92 3.88
CA HIS A 360 1.86 -17.85 5.31
C HIS A 360 1.89 -16.41 5.83
N LEU A 361 2.12 -15.42 4.95
CA LEU A 361 2.05 -13.98 5.22
C LEU A 361 2.93 -13.59 6.42
N TRP A 362 4.03 -14.34 6.62
CA TRP A 362 4.95 -14.18 7.73
C TRP A 362 4.25 -14.12 9.11
N LEU A 363 3.27 -15.00 9.35
CA LEU A 363 2.62 -15.12 10.67
C LEU A 363 3.60 -15.37 11.84
N PHE A 364 4.82 -15.83 11.54
CA PHE A 364 5.91 -16.00 12.49
C PHE A 364 6.38 -14.71 13.17
N TYR A 365 5.99 -13.52 12.70
CA TYR A 365 6.22 -12.30 13.48
C TYR A 365 5.65 -12.36 14.90
N PHE A 366 4.62 -13.17 15.16
CA PHE A 366 4.11 -13.38 16.52
C PHE A 366 5.11 -14.10 17.45
N THR A 367 6.01 -14.95 16.92
CA THR A 367 7.09 -15.53 17.72
C THR A 367 8.09 -14.44 18.10
N HIS A 368 8.47 -13.57 17.15
CA HIS A 368 9.37 -12.44 17.41
C HIS A 368 8.76 -11.40 18.37
N PHE A 369 7.45 -11.13 18.27
CA PHE A 369 6.77 -10.25 19.21
C PHE A 369 6.77 -10.84 20.61
N THR A 370 6.54 -12.14 20.73
CA THR A 370 6.57 -12.86 22.01
C THR A 370 7.96 -12.77 22.66
N GLU A 371 9.00 -13.13 21.93
CA GLU A 371 10.40 -13.04 22.37
C GLU A 371 10.73 -11.62 22.87
N LYS A 372 10.48 -10.60 22.05
CA LYS A 372 10.79 -9.21 22.39
C LYS A 372 9.97 -8.67 23.56
N ILE A 373 8.69 -9.07 23.67
CA ILE A 373 7.88 -8.73 24.83
C ILE A 373 8.49 -9.35 26.09
N LEU A 374 8.85 -10.64 26.05
CA LEU A 374 9.46 -11.33 27.19
C LEU A 374 10.79 -10.69 27.60
N ASP A 375 11.60 -10.24 26.64
CA ASP A 375 12.86 -9.54 26.91
C ASP A 375 12.63 -8.22 27.64
N GLN A 376 11.61 -7.45 27.25
CA GLN A 376 11.27 -6.16 27.86
C GLN A 376 10.46 -6.28 29.15
N MET A 377 9.87 -7.44 29.45
CA MET A 377 9.10 -7.62 30.68
C MET A 377 9.98 -7.48 31.93
N ARG A 378 9.42 -6.86 32.97
CA ARG A 378 10.01 -6.84 34.31
C ARG A 378 10.00 -8.22 34.94
N HIS A 379 10.79 -8.40 36.00
CA HIS A 379 10.69 -9.59 36.84
C HIS A 379 9.35 -9.64 37.58
N ARG A 380 8.87 -10.86 37.79
CA ARG A 380 7.61 -11.13 38.51
C ARG A 380 7.66 -10.63 39.95
N THR A 381 6.54 -10.12 40.42
CA THR A 381 6.28 -9.73 41.81
C THR A 381 5.18 -10.61 42.40
N GLN A 382 5.10 -10.70 43.73
CA GLN A 382 4.08 -11.53 44.40
C GLN A 382 2.65 -11.09 44.06
N GLU A 383 2.42 -9.79 43.84
CA GLU A 383 1.12 -9.26 43.40
C GLU A 383 0.68 -9.79 42.04
N ASP A 384 1.62 -10.20 41.17
CA ASP A 384 1.32 -10.69 39.83
C ASP A 384 0.58 -12.05 39.86
N GLU A 385 0.64 -12.77 40.98
CA GLU A 385 -0.04 -14.07 41.14
C GLU A 385 -1.55 -13.95 41.34
N TYR A 386 -2.08 -12.76 41.64
CA TYR A 386 -3.50 -12.57 41.94
C TYR A 386 -4.29 -11.96 40.78
N HIS A 387 -3.63 -11.59 39.68
CA HIS A 387 -4.25 -10.94 38.54
C HIS A 387 -4.18 -11.82 37.28
N GLU A 388 -5.27 -11.88 36.51
CA GLU A 388 -5.30 -12.59 35.22
C GLU A 388 -4.26 -11.99 34.25
N TRP A 389 -4.19 -10.66 34.17
CA TRP A 389 -3.17 -9.93 33.44
C TRP A 389 -2.57 -8.82 34.32
N PRO A 390 -1.41 -9.06 34.95
CA PRO A 390 -0.78 -8.08 35.83
C PRO A 390 -0.38 -6.77 35.12
N THR A 391 0.10 -6.86 33.87
CA THR A 391 0.59 -5.72 33.10
C THR A 391 0.07 -5.75 31.66
N PRO A 392 0.14 -4.62 30.92
CA PRO A 392 -0.14 -4.59 29.48
C PRO A 392 0.63 -5.65 28.67
N PHE A 393 1.87 -6.00 29.04
CA PHE A 393 2.60 -7.06 28.35
C PHE A 393 1.97 -8.44 28.53
N TYR A 394 1.45 -8.78 29.72
CA TYR A 394 0.69 -10.02 29.91
C TYR A 394 -0.55 -10.06 29.02
N TYR A 395 -1.28 -8.93 28.92
CA TYR A 395 -2.45 -8.83 28.04
C TYR A 395 -2.07 -9.02 26.56
N LEU A 396 -0.95 -8.42 26.11
CA LEU A 396 -0.46 -8.57 24.73
C LEU A 396 -0.06 -10.03 24.41
N LEU A 397 0.61 -10.72 25.34
CA LEU A 397 0.94 -12.14 25.20
C LEU A 397 -0.31 -13.00 25.12
N TYR A 398 -1.30 -12.72 25.99
CA TYR A 398 -2.60 -13.38 25.93
C TYR A 398 -3.27 -13.22 24.56
N GLU A 399 -3.31 -12.00 24.01
CA GLU A 399 -3.88 -11.74 22.69
C GLU A 399 -3.15 -12.54 21.61
N ILE A 400 -1.81 -12.54 21.61
CA ILE A 400 -0.99 -13.33 20.66
C ILE A 400 -1.37 -14.82 20.70
N ILE A 401 -1.45 -15.41 21.90
CA ILE A 401 -1.78 -16.83 22.08
C ILE A 401 -3.20 -17.12 21.61
N SER A 402 -4.16 -16.29 22.02
CA SER A 402 -5.57 -16.44 21.68
C SER A 402 -5.78 -16.36 20.16
N ILE A 403 -5.19 -15.34 19.52
CA ILE A 403 -5.30 -15.13 18.07
C ILE A 403 -4.61 -16.27 17.30
N THR A 404 -3.40 -16.67 17.68
CA THR A 404 -2.72 -17.80 17.02
C THR A 404 -3.52 -19.09 17.15
N SER A 405 -4.11 -19.34 18.33
CA SER A 405 -4.97 -20.50 18.54
C SER A 405 -6.27 -20.43 17.73
N ASN A 406 -6.80 -19.22 17.50
CA ASN A 406 -7.95 -19.01 16.63
C ASN A 406 -7.60 -19.26 15.15
N TRP A 407 -6.42 -18.88 14.66
CA TRP A 407 -5.95 -19.20 13.30
C TRP A 407 -5.88 -20.71 13.04
N ILE A 408 -5.55 -21.49 14.08
CA ILE A 408 -5.54 -22.95 14.02
C ILE A 408 -6.97 -23.51 13.97
N GLU A 409 -7.89 -23.00 14.81
CA GLU A 409 -9.30 -23.45 14.83
C GLU A 409 -10.06 -23.09 13.53
N ASP A 410 -9.65 -22.01 12.86
CA ASP A 410 -10.35 -21.46 11.70
C ASP A 410 -10.40 -22.39 10.50
N CYS A 411 -9.49 -23.37 10.41
CA CYS A 411 -9.55 -24.44 9.41
C CYS A 411 -10.92 -25.14 9.36
N THR A 412 -11.64 -25.15 10.49
CA THR A 412 -12.94 -25.82 10.60
C THR A 412 -14.11 -25.01 10.02
N ASN A 413 -13.89 -23.73 9.72
CA ASN A 413 -14.91 -22.78 9.26
C ASN A 413 -14.66 -22.30 7.82
N VAL A 414 -13.63 -22.81 7.15
CA VAL A 414 -13.29 -22.46 5.77
C VAL A 414 -14.29 -23.08 4.78
N LYS A 415 -15.01 -22.20 4.08
CA LYS A 415 -15.87 -22.52 2.95
C LYS A 415 -15.03 -22.59 1.68
N VAL A 416 -14.81 -23.80 1.16
CA VAL A 416 -13.94 -24.02 -0.01
C VAL A 416 -14.58 -23.47 -1.28
N GLU A 417 -15.90 -23.32 -1.28
CA GLU A 417 -16.70 -22.76 -2.37
C GLU A 417 -16.42 -21.28 -2.59
N ASP A 418 -16.07 -20.55 -1.51
CA ASP A 418 -15.78 -19.11 -1.56
C ASP A 418 -14.37 -18.82 -2.11
N ILE A 419 -13.51 -19.85 -2.20
CA ILE A 419 -12.14 -19.71 -2.71
C ILE A 419 -12.15 -19.70 -4.25
N PRO A 420 -11.51 -18.71 -4.90
CA PRO A 420 -11.43 -18.63 -6.37
C PRO A 420 -10.95 -19.94 -6.99
N SER A 421 -11.64 -20.43 -8.03
CA SER A 421 -11.27 -21.69 -8.71
C SER A 421 -9.83 -21.68 -9.22
N ALA A 422 -9.36 -20.52 -9.72
CA ALA A 422 -7.99 -20.35 -10.18
C ALA A 422 -6.93 -20.70 -9.12
N LYS A 423 -7.17 -20.41 -7.83
CA LYS A 423 -6.26 -20.79 -6.73
C LYS A 423 -6.39 -22.27 -6.36
N ARG A 424 -7.61 -22.81 -6.41
CA ARG A 424 -7.87 -24.23 -6.07
C ARG A 424 -7.26 -25.22 -7.06
N GLU A 425 -7.04 -24.79 -8.29
CA GLU A 425 -6.42 -25.57 -9.37
C GLU A 425 -4.88 -25.43 -9.40
N GLU A 426 -4.28 -24.64 -8.49
CA GLU A 426 -2.83 -24.55 -8.35
C GLU A 426 -2.24 -25.87 -7.83
N ASP A 427 -1.11 -26.27 -8.40
CA ASP A 427 -0.40 -27.47 -7.96
C ASP A 427 0.10 -27.32 -6.52
N GLY A 428 -0.17 -28.32 -5.68
CA GLY A 428 0.17 -28.29 -4.25
C GLY A 428 -0.74 -27.42 -3.37
N PHE A 429 -1.91 -26.99 -3.86
CA PHE A 429 -2.86 -26.22 -3.06
C PHE A 429 -3.31 -26.96 -1.79
N ASP A 430 -3.05 -26.35 -0.63
CA ASP A 430 -3.50 -26.83 0.66
C ASP A 430 -4.44 -25.80 1.32
N VAL A 431 -5.69 -26.21 1.53
CA VAL A 431 -6.74 -25.39 2.17
C VAL A 431 -6.35 -25.00 3.59
N PHE A 432 -5.57 -25.83 4.28
CA PHE A 432 -5.19 -25.64 5.68
C PHE A 432 -3.76 -25.15 5.86
N TYR A 433 -3.08 -24.76 4.77
CA TYR A 433 -1.68 -24.35 4.80
C TYR A 433 -1.37 -23.36 5.93
N ILE A 434 -2.09 -22.23 5.99
CA ILE A 434 -1.87 -21.21 7.02
C ILE A 434 -2.17 -21.74 8.43
N SER A 435 -3.24 -22.53 8.61
CA SER A 435 -3.56 -23.12 9.92
C SER A 435 -2.49 -24.11 10.38
N LYS A 436 -1.89 -24.90 9.47
CA LYS A 436 -0.73 -25.75 9.79
C LYS A 436 0.47 -24.92 10.20
N GLN A 437 0.80 -23.86 9.45
CA GLN A 437 1.89 -22.95 9.82
C GLN A 437 1.65 -22.23 11.17
N ALA A 438 0.40 -21.90 11.49
CA ALA A 438 0.03 -21.33 12.78
C ALA A 438 0.29 -22.31 13.95
N THR A 439 0.20 -23.63 13.74
CA THR A 439 0.56 -24.61 14.78
C THR A 439 2.04 -24.53 15.16
N ILE A 440 2.92 -24.36 14.15
CA ILE A 440 4.36 -24.19 14.33
C ILE A 440 4.63 -22.91 15.14
N ALA A 441 4.01 -21.78 14.76
CA ALA A 441 4.16 -20.52 15.47
C ALA A 441 3.68 -20.62 16.93
N LEU A 442 2.51 -21.23 17.17
CA LEU A 442 2.01 -21.44 18.52
C LEU A 442 2.93 -22.32 19.36
N GLY A 443 3.49 -23.39 18.77
CA GLY A 443 4.48 -24.24 19.44
C GLY A 443 5.70 -23.45 19.93
N THR A 444 6.26 -22.59 19.08
CA THR A 444 7.37 -21.70 19.45
C THR A 444 6.97 -20.68 20.53
N ILE A 445 5.81 -20.02 20.38
CA ILE A 445 5.29 -19.08 21.38
C ILE A 445 5.12 -19.75 22.74
N MET A 446 4.53 -20.96 22.77
CA MET A 446 4.35 -21.72 24.00
C MET A 446 5.68 -22.17 24.61
N GLN A 447 6.67 -22.49 23.78
CA GLN A 447 8.02 -22.78 24.25
C GLN A 447 8.62 -21.59 25.01
N ASP A 448 8.60 -20.40 24.42
CA ASP A 448 9.14 -19.20 25.05
C ASP A 448 8.41 -18.85 26.36
N ILE A 449 7.08 -19.00 26.36
CA ILE A 449 6.23 -18.73 27.53
C ILE A 449 6.50 -19.70 28.67
N VAL A 450 6.53 -21.01 28.39
CA VAL A 450 6.72 -22.04 29.42
C VAL A 450 8.12 -21.93 30.03
N GLN A 451 9.14 -21.65 29.21
CA GLN A 451 10.53 -21.51 29.67
C GLN A 451 10.83 -20.16 30.34
N SER A 452 10.02 -19.13 30.11
CA SER A 452 10.28 -17.80 30.69
C SER A 452 10.18 -17.80 32.22
N PRO A 453 11.22 -17.34 32.94
CA PRO A 453 11.17 -17.17 34.40
C PRO A 453 10.39 -15.92 34.82
N LYS A 454 10.10 -15.00 33.89
CA LYS A 454 9.41 -13.73 34.17
C LYS A 454 7.89 -13.90 34.27
N LEU A 455 7.34 -15.01 33.77
CA LEU A 455 5.91 -15.30 33.80
C LEU A 455 5.52 -16.08 35.06
N THR A 456 4.29 -15.88 35.52
CA THR A 456 3.70 -16.62 36.63
C THR A 456 3.29 -18.02 36.18
N ASP A 457 3.31 -18.98 37.10
CA ASP A 457 2.86 -20.34 36.81
C ASP A 457 1.39 -20.37 36.39
N GLN A 458 0.55 -19.51 37.00
CA GLN A 458 -0.86 -19.38 36.63
C GLN A 458 -1.03 -18.91 35.18
N PHE A 459 -0.25 -17.92 34.74
CA PHE A 459 -0.32 -17.45 33.36
C PHE A 459 0.12 -18.52 32.36
N LYS A 460 1.17 -19.31 32.69
CA LYS A 460 1.61 -20.44 31.85
C LYS A 460 0.51 -21.49 31.70
N THR A 461 -0.16 -21.85 32.80
CA THR A 461 -1.30 -22.78 32.79
C THR A 461 -2.45 -22.22 31.97
N TYR A 462 -2.80 -20.95 32.16
CA TYR A 462 -3.85 -20.26 31.42
C TYR A 462 -3.57 -20.21 29.91
N ALA A 463 -2.34 -19.89 29.51
CA ALA A 463 -1.89 -19.89 28.12
C ALA A 463 -2.06 -21.27 27.47
N LEU A 464 -1.59 -22.33 28.15
CA LEU A 464 -1.71 -23.70 27.65
C LEU A 464 -3.18 -24.14 27.58
N GLU A 465 -4.00 -23.74 28.55
CA GLU A 465 -5.44 -24.02 28.57
C GLU A 465 -6.16 -23.44 27.34
N ILE A 466 -5.86 -22.19 26.96
CA ILE A 466 -6.43 -21.55 25.76
C ILE A 466 -6.12 -22.40 24.52
N ALA A 467 -4.84 -22.76 24.33
CA ALA A 467 -4.39 -23.55 23.19
C ALA A 467 -5.06 -24.92 23.14
N LEU A 468 -5.10 -25.64 24.26
CA LEU A 468 -5.66 -27.00 24.33
C LEU A 468 -7.20 -27.03 24.18
N ARG A 469 -7.91 -26.01 24.70
CA ARG A 469 -9.35 -25.89 24.48
C ARG A 469 -9.68 -25.69 23.00
N ARG A 470 -8.82 -24.99 22.25
CA ARG A 470 -8.96 -24.81 20.80
C ARG A 470 -8.61 -26.10 20.05
N PHE A 471 -7.55 -26.78 20.47
CA PHE A 471 -7.19 -28.11 19.96
C PHE A 471 -8.35 -29.12 20.07
N LEU A 472 -9.08 -29.17 21.19
CA LEU A 472 -10.23 -30.08 21.34
C LEU A 472 -11.32 -29.87 20.28
N ARG A 473 -11.51 -28.65 19.80
CA ARG A 473 -12.53 -28.32 18.80
C ARG A 473 -12.13 -28.77 17.38
N ILE A 474 -10.83 -28.96 17.14
CA ILE A 474 -10.30 -29.48 15.87
C ILE A 474 -10.06 -30.99 15.91
N ALA A 475 -9.61 -31.54 17.04
CA ALA A 475 -9.23 -32.94 17.19
C ALA A 475 -10.40 -33.91 16.92
N ASN A 476 -11.62 -33.47 17.24
CA ASN A 476 -12.84 -34.26 17.02
C ASN A 476 -13.40 -34.15 15.58
N LYS A 477 -12.78 -33.37 14.68
CA LYS A 477 -13.26 -33.16 13.32
C LYS A 477 -12.36 -33.89 12.31
N PRO A 478 -12.88 -34.87 11.53
CA PRO A 478 -12.07 -35.65 10.58
C PRO A 478 -11.32 -34.77 9.56
N ARG A 479 -11.98 -33.70 9.10
CA ARG A 479 -11.42 -32.76 8.12
C ARG A 479 -10.22 -31.95 8.65
N ALA A 480 -10.07 -31.81 9.97
CA ALA A 480 -8.99 -31.07 10.61
C ALA A 480 -7.99 -31.99 11.35
N ALA A 481 -8.06 -33.31 11.12
CA ALA A 481 -7.21 -34.28 11.82
C ALA A 481 -5.71 -34.05 11.57
N GLU A 482 -5.33 -33.66 10.35
CA GLU A 482 -3.94 -33.33 10.01
C GLU A 482 -3.44 -32.11 10.82
N VAL A 483 -4.23 -31.03 10.86
CA VAL A 483 -3.92 -29.83 11.66
C VAL A 483 -3.83 -30.16 13.16
N ALA A 484 -4.67 -31.07 13.66
CA ALA A 484 -4.60 -31.53 15.04
C ALA A 484 -3.31 -32.34 15.33
N ASN A 485 -2.87 -33.17 14.39
CA ASN A 485 -1.60 -33.88 14.51
C ASN A 485 -0.40 -32.91 14.48
N ASP A 486 -0.44 -31.93 13.57
CA ASP A 486 0.58 -30.88 13.47
C ASP A 486 0.63 -30.03 14.75
N PHE A 487 -0.53 -29.71 15.33
CA PHE A 487 -0.62 -29.05 16.64
C PHE A 487 0.12 -29.82 17.73
N THR A 488 -0.17 -31.12 17.85
CA THR A 488 0.44 -31.96 18.89
C THR A 488 1.96 -32.06 18.67
N THR A 489 2.38 -32.24 17.43
CA THR A 489 3.79 -32.31 17.04
C THR A 489 4.52 -31.00 17.32
N ALA A 490 3.96 -29.86 16.92
CA ALA A 490 4.55 -28.54 17.10
C ALA A 490 4.71 -28.16 18.58
N LEU A 491 3.71 -28.44 19.43
CA LEU A 491 3.78 -28.11 20.86
C LEU A 491 4.74 -29.03 21.63
N ILE A 492 4.84 -30.31 21.28
CA ILE A 492 5.61 -31.30 22.05
C ILE A 492 7.00 -31.51 21.48
N VAL A 493 7.09 -31.88 20.20
CA VAL A 493 8.33 -32.28 19.53
C VAL A 493 9.04 -31.07 18.92
N GLY A 494 8.30 -30.05 18.51
CA GLY A 494 8.80 -28.91 17.74
C GLY A 494 8.78 -29.20 16.24
N ALA A 495 8.87 -28.14 15.44
CA ALA A 495 8.75 -28.24 13.98
C ALA A 495 10.11 -28.30 13.26
N HIS A 496 10.87 -27.18 13.26
CA HIS A 496 12.17 -27.12 12.60
C HIS A 496 13.32 -27.62 13.47
N LEU A 497 13.23 -27.38 14.78
CA LEU A 497 14.18 -27.83 15.77
C LEU A 497 13.42 -28.64 16.82
N SER A 498 14.00 -29.77 17.21
CA SER A 498 13.42 -30.59 18.26
C SER A 498 13.47 -29.84 19.58
N THR A 499 12.37 -29.89 20.33
CA THR A 499 12.29 -29.26 21.64
C THR A 499 13.22 -29.96 22.63
N LYS A 500 13.80 -29.16 23.53
CA LYS A 500 14.66 -29.69 24.60
C LYS A 500 13.81 -30.49 25.59
N ILE A 501 14.41 -31.53 26.18
CA ILE A 501 13.74 -32.35 27.21
C ILE A 501 13.33 -31.52 28.43
N GLU A 502 14.09 -30.47 28.76
CA GLU A 502 13.78 -29.52 29.83
C GLU A 502 12.45 -28.79 29.59
N TYR A 503 12.22 -28.35 28.35
CA TYR A 503 10.94 -27.76 27.97
C TYR A 503 9.81 -28.78 28.08
N ARG A 504 9.99 -29.99 27.56
CA ARG A 504 8.96 -31.05 27.63
C ARG A 504 8.58 -31.38 29.09
N ARG A 505 9.56 -31.41 30.01
CA ARG A 505 9.29 -31.58 31.45
C ARG A 505 8.54 -30.39 32.04
N ALA A 506 8.93 -29.17 31.71
CA ALA A 506 8.22 -27.97 32.15
C ALA A 506 6.78 -27.93 31.61
N LEU A 507 6.59 -28.29 30.34
CA LEU A 507 5.28 -28.41 29.70
C LEU A 507 4.42 -29.46 30.39
N LYS A 508 4.96 -30.63 30.75
CA LYS A 508 4.25 -31.63 31.55
C LYS A 508 3.85 -31.10 32.92
N GLY A 509 4.75 -30.39 33.59
CA GLY A 509 4.45 -29.74 34.87
C GLY A 509 3.34 -28.69 34.79
N VAL A 510 3.26 -27.94 33.69
CA VAL A 510 2.14 -27.01 33.43
C VAL A 510 0.86 -27.78 33.07
N PHE A 511 0.96 -28.82 32.25
CA PHE A 511 -0.15 -29.67 31.86
C PHE A 511 -0.82 -30.32 33.08
N ASP A 512 -0.04 -30.80 34.05
CA ASP A 512 -0.56 -31.46 35.26
C ASP A 512 -1.32 -30.52 36.20
N LYS A 513 -1.09 -29.20 36.07
CA LYS A 513 -1.81 -28.15 36.80
C LYS A 513 -3.12 -27.74 36.12
N LEU A 514 -3.39 -28.23 34.90
CA LEU A 514 -4.65 -27.94 34.19
C LEU A 514 -5.84 -28.57 34.93
N ASP A 515 -7.01 -27.97 34.68
CA ASP A 515 -8.27 -28.51 35.16
C ASP A 515 -8.44 -29.99 34.77
N HIS A 516 -8.85 -30.78 35.75
CA HIS A 516 -9.00 -32.22 35.62
C HIS A 516 -9.99 -32.65 34.53
N VAL A 517 -11.05 -31.86 34.28
CA VAL A 517 -12.02 -32.13 33.21
C VAL A 517 -11.37 -31.95 31.85
N LEU A 518 -10.59 -30.88 31.68
CA LEU A 518 -9.87 -30.64 30.43
C LEU A 518 -8.83 -31.74 30.16
N ARG A 519 -8.07 -32.16 31.17
CA ARG A 519 -7.10 -33.26 31.03
C ARG A 519 -7.75 -34.57 30.61
N HIS A 520 -8.87 -34.93 31.22
CA HIS A 520 -9.61 -36.15 30.86
C HIS A 520 -10.07 -36.16 29.38
N GLN A 521 -10.26 -35.00 28.77
CA GLN A 521 -10.62 -34.87 27.35
C GLN A 521 -9.42 -34.97 26.39
N LEU A 522 -8.19 -35.03 26.91
CA LEU A 522 -6.94 -34.95 26.14
C LEU A 522 -6.04 -36.21 26.27
N PRO A 523 -6.57 -37.45 26.24
CA PRO A 523 -5.77 -38.65 26.50
C PRO A 523 -4.67 -38.86 25.46
N THR A 524 -4.94 -38.55 24.18
CA THR A 524 -3.97 -38.69 23.09
C THR A 524 -2.81 -37.70 23.25
N PHE A 525 -3.11 -36.46 23.65
CA PHE A 525 -2.08 -35.43 23.87
C PHE A 525 -1.23 -35.76 25.10
N GLU A 526 -1.86 -36.19 26.21
CA GLU A 526 -1.15 -36.61 27.42
C GLU A 526 -0.21 -37.79 27.15
N LYS A 527 -0.70 -38.79 26.39
CA LYS A 527 0.12 -39.93 25.98
C LYS A 527 1.31 -39.48 25.15
N ALA A 528 1.11 -38.67 24.10
CA ALA A 528 2.19 -38.17 23.26
C ALA A 528 3.22 -37.36 24.08
N LEU A 529 2.77 -36.55 25.04
CA LEU A 529 3.65 -35.77 25.90
C LEU A 529 4.47 -36.67 26.82
N THR A 530 3.85 -37.70 27.39
CA THR A 530 4.51 -38.66 28.28
C THR A 530 5.52 -39.53 27.51
N ASP A 531 5.15 -40.01 26.32
CA ASP A 531 6.01 -40.79 25.44
C ASP A 531 7.23 -39.95 25.01
N SER A 532 7.07 -38.64 24.83
CA SER A 532 8.18 -37.74 24.49
C SER A 532 9.19 -37.53 25.63
N LEU A 533 8.92 -37.97 26.86
CA LEU A 533 9.84 -37.82 28.00
C LEU A 533 10.74 -39.04 28.23
N GLN A 534 10.45 -40.14 27.54
CA GLN A 534 11.27 -41.36 27.48
C GLN A 534 12.37 -41.18 26.44
#